data_AF-A0AA46SJN4-F1
#
_entry.id   AF-A0AA46SJN4-F1
#
_cell.length_a   1.000
_cell.length_b   1.000
_cell.length_c   1.000
_cell.angle_alpha   90.00
_cell.angle_beta   90.00
_cell.angle_gamma   90.00
#
_symmetry.space_group_name_H-M   'P 1'
#
loop_
_entity.id
_entity.type
_entity.pdbx_description
1 polymer ?
#
loop_
_entity_poly.entity_id
_entity_poly.type
_entity_poly.pdbx_seq_one_letter_code
_entity_poly.pdbx_strand_id
1 'polypeptide(L)'
;MENLFQLLVDAHGLSAWIQPIDIDELNGTVQPEMIHKLLADGKVIFGVSEEVIQRICKEPFSVEYPIPIAKGVPAENGSDAYLLNEVSFDRKTGRKGFNFRDVLHIPSVTQGQLLASVIPATPGASGKNIFGKLIPAKDGKPLRVKAGKSVFVNGGKYYSLLDGQVSFTQNSISVNPVFEVNGDLDLKTGNINFVGNVVIRGNVPAGYEIIAGGDIIVAGLVEGSFLQADNNVLVTGGISGSHKGSVISGGSVQAAYLNQANVKAEQDVIIQKSILHSYVQAVGAIRCREALVIGGKLQSGSDIEIKELGNHLYTKTELLAGNDSNVHNAEEDLLNESAKLHESFKKLDSIEVRLTEMAKLTGKPTDEQRIIILKQRATKAHLQNKLSKLNEDLAELEREKEEKMNASILIYGQIYPNTVIHFGKYSKVIQQTVKSLKFHFL
;
A
#
# COMPACT_ATOMS: atom_id res chain seq x y z
N MET A 1 -77.11 5.39 35.97
CA MET A 1 -76.46 6.27 34.96
C MET A 1 -75.74 5.32 34.04
N GLU A 2 -76.33 5.10 32.87
CA GLU A 2 -75.74 4.27 31.83
C GLU A 2 -74.42 4.89 31.38
N ASN A 3 -73.38 4.07 31.26
CA ASN A 3 -72.10 4.51 30.72
C ASN A 3 -72.29 4.72 29.22
N LEU A 4 -72.55 5.95 28.77
CA LEU A 4 -72.77 6.27 27.35
C LEU A 4 -71.51 6.04 26.48
N PHE A 5 -70.35 5.93 27.11
CA PHE A 5 -69.07 5.69 26.45
C PHE A 5 -68.35 4.50 27.08
N GLN A 6 -67.54 3.83 26.26
CA GLN A 6 -66.58 2.81 26.64
C GLN A 6 -65.17 3.32 26.42
N LEU A 7 -64.29 3.10 27.41
CA LEU A 7 -62.86 3.34 27.29
C LEU A 7 -62.18 2.10 26.71
N LEU A 8 -61.51 2.26 25.59
CA LEU A 8 -60.63 1.25 25.02
C LEU A 8 -59.19 1.63 25.34
N VAL A 9 -58.49 0.79 26.08
CA VAL A 9 -57.08 1.03 26.42
C VAL A 9 -56.22 0.01 25.69
N ASP A 10 -55.10 0.48 25.13
CA ASP A 10 -54.10 -0.39 24.54
C ASP A 10 -53.56 -1.41 25.56
N ALA A 11 -53.17 -2.60 25.10
CA ALA A 11 -52.64 -3.67 25.94
C ALA A 11 -51.38 -3.24 26.73
N HIS A 12 -50.62 -2.28 26.20
CA HIS A 12 -49.43 -1.72 26.82
C HIS A 12 -49.71 -0.43 27.62
N GLY A 13 -50.95 0.05 27.67
CA GLY A 13 -51.36 1.24 28.41
C GLY A 13 -50.76 2.55 27.86
N LEU A 14 -50.36 2.58 26.60
CA LEU A 14 -49.73 3.74 25.96
C LEU A 14 -50.74 4.70 25.33
N SER A 15 -51.91 4.20 24.97
CA SER A 15 -52.97 5.01 24.37
C SER A 15 -54.32 4.57 24.93
N ALA A 16 -55.21 5.53 25.13
CA ALA A 16 -56.62 5.28 25.35
C ALA A 16 -57.44 5.94 24.26
N TRP A 17 -58.48 5.23 23.82
CA TRP A 17 -59.51 5.71 22.93
C TRP A 17 -60.85 5.67 23.64
N ILE A 18 -61.73 6.56 23.23
CA ILE A 18 -63.12 6.56 23.68
C ILE A 18 -64.01 6.22 22.49
N GLN A 19 -65.03 5.40 22.75
CA GLN A 19 -66.05 5.02 21.78
C GLN A 19 -67.41 5.02 22.48
N PRO A 20 -68.49 5.56 21.88
CA PRO A 20 -69.83 5.44 22.43
C PRO A 20 -70.32 3.98 22.39
N ILE A 21 -71.07 3.57 23.42
CA ILE A 21 -71.65 2.21 23.48
C ILE A 21 -72.77 2.06 22.43
N ASP A 22 -73.57 3.12 22.27
CA ASP A 22 -74.53 3.29 21.19
C ASP A 22 -74.47 4.75 20.71
N ILE A 23 -74.28 4.95 19.40
CA ILE A 23 -74.22 6.27 18.79
C ILE A 23 -75.60 6.94 18.80
N ASP A 24 -76.68 6.16 18.74
CA ASP A 24 -78.05 6.67 18.69
C ASP A 24 -78.57 7.09 20.08
N GLU A 25 -77.91 6.66 21.16
CA GLU A 25 -78.21 7.05 22.54
C GLU A 25 -77.53 8.37 22.97
N LEU A 26 -76.69 8.98 22.13
CA LEU A 26 -76.02 10.27 22.37
C LEU A 26 -76.96 11.49 22.28
N ASN A 27 -78.27 11.32 22.42
CA ASN A 27 -79.31 12.34 22.25
C ASN A 27 -79.41 13.35 23.41
N GLY A 28 -78.29 13.67 24.06
CA GLY A 28 -78.20 14.63 25.16
C GLY A 28 -76.87 15.38 25.19
N THR A 29 -76.84 16.50 25.91
CA THR A 29 -75.62 17.30 26.12
C THR A 29 -74.60 16.46 26.89
N VAL A 30 -73.60 15.92 26.20
CA VAL A 30 -72.49 15.19 26.82
C VAL A 30 -71.71 16.19 27.68
N GLN A 31 -71.86 16.10 28.99
CA GLN A 31 -71.13 16.98 29.91
C GLN A 31 -69.67 16.50 30.04
N PRO A 32 -68.68 17.42 30.03
CA PRO A 32 -67.26 17.08 30.21
C PRO A 32 -67.01 16.24 31.47
N GLU A 33 -67.77 16.50 32.54
CA GLU A 33 -67.70 15.77 33.81
C GLU A 33 -67.92 14.26 33.68
N MET A 34 -68.74 13.83 32.71
CA MET A 34 -69.04 12.41 32.48
C MET A 34 -67.84 11.71 31.84
N ILE A 35 -67.15 12.37 30.90
CA ILE A 35 -65.93 11.87 30.27
C ILE A 35 -64.78 11.87 31.28
N HIS A 36 -64.66 12.93 32.10
CA HIS A 36 -63.68 13.01 33.18
C HIS A 36 -63.88 11.93 34.25
N LYS A 37 -65.12 11.61 34.64
CA LYS A 37 -65.43 10.50 35.56
C LYS A 37 -65.04 9.15 34.95
N LEU A 38 -65.34 8.92 33.67
CA LEU A 38 -64.99 7.69 32.97
C LEU A 38 -63.47 7.50 32.83
N LEU A 39 -62.72 8.58 32.57
CA LEU A 39 -61.26 8.57 32.56
C LEU A 39 -60.69 8.31 33.97
N ALA A 40 -61.29 8.88 35.01
CA ALA A 40 -60.91 8.66 36.41
C ALA A 40 -61.18 7.21 36.87
N ASP A 41 -62.34 6.64 36.53
CA ASP A 41 -62.70 5.25 36.79
C ASP A 41 -61.75 4.29 36.03
N GLY A 42 -61.39 4.67 34.80
CA GLY A 42 -60.36 4.01 33.99
C GLY A 42 -58.92 4.26 34.46
N LYS A 43 -58.69 5.04 35.53
CA LYS A 43 -57.38 5.42 36.08
C LYS A 43 -56.44 6.12 35.08
N VAL A 44 -56.98 6.74 34.03
CA VAL A 44 -56.22 7.51 33.04
C VAL A 44 -55.92 8.89 33.65
N ILE A 45 -54.66 9.12 34.00
CA ILE A 45 -54.20 10.31 34.76
C ILE A 45 -53.26 11.18 33.91
N PHE A 46 -52.65 10.61 32.87
CA PHE A 46 -51.57 11.26 32.12
C PHE A 46 -51.85 11.26 30.61
N GLY A 47 -51.54 12.39 29.95
CA GLY A 47 -51.63 12.51 28.50
C GLY A 47 -53.04 12.71 27.94
N VAL A 48 -54.01 13.08 28.78
CA VAL A 48 -55.40 13.36 28.39
C VAL A 48 -55.48 14.64 27.55
N SER A 49 -56.16 14.58 26.41
CA SER A 49 -56.37 15.73 25.53
C SER A 49 -57.69 16.43 25.83
N GLU A 50 -57.63 17.58 26.50
CA GLU A 50 -58.83 18.36 26.84
C GLU A 50 -59.55 18.88 25.59
N GLU A 51 -58.82 19.14 24.50
CA GLU A 51 -59.38 19.58 23.22
C GLU A 51 -60.30 18.52 22.61
N VAL A 52 -59.90 17.25 22.72
CA VAL A 52 -60.70 16.11 22.24
C VAL A 52 -61.98 15.96 23.07
N ILE A 53 -61.89 16.14 24.40
CA ILE A 53 -63.05 16.12 25.29
C ILE A 53 -64.05 17.21 24.91
N GLN A 54 -63.58 18.44 24.72
CA GLN A 54 -64.43 19.57 24.32
C GLN A 54 -65.08 19.36 22.95
N ARG A 55 -64.37 18.73 22.00
CA ARG A 55 -64.90 18.42 20.67
C ARG A 55 -66.03 17.38 20.74
N ILE A 56 -65.87 16.34 21.56
CA ILE A 56 -66.92 15.33 21.80
C ILE A 56 -68.14 15.96 22.49
N CYS A 57 -67.93 16.90 23.42
CA CYS A 57 -69.03 17.60 24.11
C CYS A 57 -69.83 18.57 23.22
N LYS A 58 -69.18 19.22 22.24
CA LYS A 58 -69.82 20.19 21.35
C LYS A 58 -70.51 19.54 20.16
N GLU A 59 -69.88 18.55 19.53
CA GLU A 59 -70.36 17.92 18.30
C GLU A 59 -70.11 16.40 18.34
N PRO A 60 -70.87 15.64 19.15
CA PRO A 60 -70.62 14.21 19.35
C PRO A 60 -70.78 13.35 18.08
N PHE A 61 -71.60 13.80 17.12
CA PHE A 61 -71.87 13.10 15.84
C PHE A 61 -70.90 13.47 14.71
N SER A 62 -70.10 14.54 14.86
CA SER A 62 -69.13 15.00 13.86
C SER A 62 -67.73 14.39 14.05
N VAL A 63 -67.59 13.45 14.98
CA VAL A 63 -66.31 12.84 15.36
C VAL A 63 -66.31 11.38 14.91
N GLU A 64 -65.23 10.98 14.24
CA GLU A 64 -65.00 9.57 13.89
C GLU A 64 -64.46 8.83 15.12
N TYR A 65 -65.21 7.83 15.58
CA TYR A 65 -64.82 6.94 16.67
C TYR A 65 -64.19 5.64 16.14
N PRO A 66 -63.27 4.99 16.88
CA PRO A 66 -62.74 5.39 18.20
C PRO A 66 -61.71 6.53 18.11
N ILE A 67 -61.87 7.59 18.93
CA ILE A 67 -60.97 8.75 18.95
C ILE A 67 -59.95 8.65 20.09
N PRO A 68 -58.65 8.91 19.87
CA PRO A 68 -57.65 8.88 20.93
C PRO A 68 -57.86 10.03 21.92
N ILE A 69 -58.11 9.67 23.19
CA ILE A 69 -58.41 10.62 24.26
C ILE A 69 -57.23 10.83 25.21
N ALA A 70 -56.32 9.85 25.31
CA ALA A 70 -55.07 10.01 26.06
C ALA A 70 -53.90 9.29 25.39
N LYS A 71 -52.71 9.92 25.44
CA LYS A 71 -51.47 9.37 24.88
C LYS A 71 -50.32 9.48 25.88
N GLY A 72 -49.77 8.33 26.27
CA GLY A 72 -48.57 8.22 27.07
C GLY A 72 -47.31 8.50 26.26
N VAL A 73 -46.18 8.61 26.96
CA VAL A 73 -44.86 8.73 26.36
C VAL A 73 -44.21 7.34 26.38
N PRO A 74 -43.90 6.73 25.21
CA PRO A 74 -43.20 5.45 25.18
C PRO A 74 -41.79 5.57 25.75
N ALA A 75 -41.26 4.49 26.31
CA ALA A 75 -39.87 4.43 26.72
C ALA A 75 -38.99 4.16 25.50
N GLU A 76 -37.87 4.88 25.39
CA GLU A 76 -36.87 4.70 24.34
C GLU A 76 -35.59 4.17 24.97
N ASN A 77 -35.16 2.96 24.56
CA ASN A 77 -33.90 2.40 25.04
C ASN A 77 -32.72 3.15 24.42
N GLY A 78 -31.66 3.32 25.21
CA GLY A 78 -30.38 3.81 24.73
C GLY A 78 -29.73 2.80 23.78
N SER A 79 -28.91 3.31 22.87
CA SER A 79 -28.08 2.51 21.96
C SER A 79 -26.74 2.19 22.61
N ASP A 80 -26.30 0.94 22.49
CA ASP A 80 -24.99 0.50 22.97
C ASP A 80 -23.85 1.25 22.25
N ALA A 81 -22.75 1.45 22.97
CA ALA A 81 -21.54 2.00 22.37
C ALA A 81 -20.97 1.00 21.35
N TYR A 82 -20.51 1.49 20.21
CA TYR A 82 -19.89 0.66 19.18
C TYR A 82 -18.64 1.32 18.62
N LEU A 83 -17.77 0.48 18.04
CA LEU A 83 -16.55 0.93 17.40
C LEU A 83 -16.84 1.19 15.91
N LEU A 84 -16.62 2.42 15.46
CA LEU A 84 -16.64 2.79 14.05
C LEU A 84 -15.25 2.57 13.46
N ASN A 85 -15.16 1.73 12.43
CA ASN A 85 -13.93 1.52 11.68
C ASN A 85 -13.73 2.68 10.69
N GLU A 86 -12.64 3.42 10.87
CA GLU A 86 -12.30 4.60 10.07
C GLU A 86 -11.30 4.26 8.95
N VAL A 87 -10.82 3.01 8.88
CA VAL A 87 -9.90 2.57 7.84
C VAL A 87 -10.67 2.24 6.58
N SER A 88 -10.51 3.07 5.55
CA SER A 88 -10.97 2.81 4.20
C SER A 88 -10.00 1.85 3.50
N PHE A 89 -10.39 0.57 3.38
CA PHE A 89 -9.66 -0.36 2.52
C PHE A 89 -10.13 -0.15 1.09
N ASP A 90 -9.27 0.46 0.29
CA ASP A 90 -9.49 0.67 -1.14
C ASP A 90 -9.47 -0.71 -1.83
N ARG A 91 -10.62 -1.40 -1.85
CA ARG A 91 -10.81 -2.63 -2.64
C ARG A 91 -10.80 -2.24 -4.11
N LYS A 92 -9.62 -1.96 -4.65
CA LYS A 92 -9.40 -1.95 -6.10
C LYS A 92 -9.45 -3.38 -6.61
N THR A 93 -10.63 -3.99 -6.61
CA THR A 93 -10.94 -5.10 -7.52
C THR A 93 -11.13 -4.50 -8.91
N GLY A 94 -10.02 -4.10 -9.52
CA GLY A 94 -9.99 -3.74 -10.93
C GLY A 94 -10.23 -4.98 -11.75
N ARG A 95 -11.48 -5.24 -12.13
CA ARG A 95 -11.85 -6.23 -13.15
C ARG A 95 -11.26 -5.81 -14.50
N LYS A 96 -9.99 -6.13 -14.74
CA LYS A 96 -9.39 -6.21 -16.08
C LYS A 96 -8.45 -7.41 -16.11
N GLY A 97 -8.98 -8.52 -16.64
CA GLY A 97 -8.26 -9.78 -16.82
C GLY A 97 -8.32 -10.65 -15.56
N PHE A 98 -8.93 -11.83 -15.66
CA PHE A 98 -8.88 -12.87 -14.64
C PHE A 98 -7.43 -13.35 -14.52
N ASN A 99 -6.64 -12.77 -13.61
CA ASN A 99 -5.45 -13.41 -13.08
C ASN A 99 -5.88 -14.20 -11.86
N PHE A 100 -5.70 -15.53 -11.86
CA PHE A 100 -6.01 -16.39 -10.69
C PHE A 100 -5.06 -16.16 -9.50
N ARG A 101 -4.35 -15.03 -9.49
CA ARG A 101 -3.37 -14.56 -8.49
C ARG A 101 -3.61 -13.07 -8.22
N ASP A 102 -4.86 -12.70 -8.00
CA ASP A 102 -5.20 -11.33 -7.60
C ASP A 102 -4.35 -10.93 -6.39
N VAL A 103 -3.80 -9.72 -6.41
CA VAL A 103 -2.94 -9.20 -5.34
C VAL A 103 -3.80 -9.07 -4.09
N LEU A 104 -3.48 -9.85 -3.06
CA LEU A 104 -4.11 -9.75 -1.77
C LEU A 104 -3.60 -8.48 -1.10
N HIS A 105 -4.40 -7.42 -1.21
CA HIS A 105 -4.12 -6.18 -0.51
C HIS A 105 -4.48 -6.39 0.96
N ILE A 106 -3.45 -6.63 1.76
CA ILE A 106 -3.60 -6.81 3.20
C ILE A 106 -4.08 -5.49 3.80
N PRO A 107 -5.13 -5.50 4.64
CA PRO A 107 -5.62 -4.30 5.32
C PRO A 107 -4.52 -3.69 6.18
N SER A 108 -3.82 -2.72 5.61
CA SER A 108 -2.60 -2.13 6.15
C SER A 108 -2.85 -0.67 6.48
N VAL A 109 -2.17 -0.19 7.52
CA VAL A 109 -2.26 1.17 8.03
C VAL A 109 -0.86 1.74 8.21
N THR A 110 -0.75 3.07 8.12
CA THR A 110 0.51 3.77 8.36
C THR A 110 0.56 4.36 9.77
N GLN A 111 1.76 4.66 10.25
CA GLN A 111 1.99 5.35 11.51
C GLN A 111 1.23 6.69 11.55
N GLY A 112 0.50 6.91 12.65
CA GLY A 112 -0.33 8.09 12.85
C GLY A 112 -1.73 8.00 12.23
N GLN A 113 -2.05 6.95 11.46
CA GLN A 113 -3.37 6.79 10.86
C GLN A 113 -4.45 6.50 11.90
N LEU A 114 -5.63 7.11 11.72
CA LEU A 114 -6.83 6.84 12.51
C LEU A 114 -7.38 5.45 12.16
N LEU A 115 -7.45 4.57 13.15
CA LEU A 115 -7.93 3.20 13.00
C LEU A 115 -9.43 3.11 13.25
N ALA A 116 -9.87 3.71 14.35
CA ALA A 116 -11.25 3.61 14.80
C ALA A 116 -11.63 4.72 15.76
N SER A 117 -12.94 4.98 15.84
CA SER A 117 -13.55 5.90 16.78
C SER A 117 -14.63 5.18 17.60
N VAL A 118 -14.70 5.46 18.91
CA VAL A 118 -15.76 4.94 19.78
C VAL A 118 -16.94 5.89 19.73
N ILE A 119 -18.09 5.39 19.30
CA ILE A 119 -19.36 6.09 19.41
C ILE A 119 -19.94 5.74 20.79
N PRO A 120 -20.14 6.74 21.67
CA PRO A 120 -20.55 6.51 23.05
C PRO A 120 -21.98 5.96 23.13
N ALA A 121 -22.27 5.26 24.23
CA ALA A 121 -23.62 4.79 24.50
C ALA A 121 -24.55 5.98 24.79
N THR A 122 -25.82 5.86 24.37
CA THR A 122 -26.83 6.87 24.69
C THR A 122 -27.65 6.44 25.91
N PRO A 123 -28.09 7.38 26.77
CA PRO A 123 -28.98 7.07 27.87
C PRO A 123 -30.37 6.70 27.35
N GLY A 124 -31.06 5.81 28.05
CA GLY A 124 -32.46 5.51 27.75
C GLY A 124 -33.37 6.61 28.29
N ALA A 125 -34.41 6.96 27.54
CA ALA A 125 -35.45 7.88 27.98
C ALA A 125 -36.63 7.10 28.56
N SER A 126 -36.81 7.18 29.88
CA SER A 126 -37.94 6.52 30.55
C SER A 126 -39.27 7.11 30.09
N GLY A 127 -40.19 6.24 29.71
CA GLY A 127 -41.53 6.62 29.29
C GLY A 127 -42.49 6.76 30.48
N LYS A 128 -43.71 7.20 30.20
CA LYS A 128 -44.80 7.28 31.18
C LYS A 128 -46.10 6.87 30.52
N ASN A 129 -46.73 5.83 31.05
CA ASN A 129 -47.99 5.34 30.52
C ASN A 129 -49.16 6.27 30.90
N ILE A 130 -50.34 6.06 30.30
CA ILE A 130 -51.52 6.90 30.54
C ILE A 130 -52.04 6.82 31.99
N PHE A 131 -51.66 5.76 32.72
CA PHE A 131 -51.97 5.57 34.15
C PHE A 131 -50.99 6.28 35.08
N GLY A 132 -50.04 7.05 34.54
CA GLY A 132 -49.03 7.77 35.30
C GLY A 132 -47.87 6.92 35.84
N LYS A 133 -47.81 5.63 35.52
CA LYS A 133 -46.69 4.74 35.89
C LYS A 133 -45.51 4.95 34.94
N LEU A 134 -44.30 4.98 35.52
CA LEU A 134 -43.05 5.08 34.78
C LEU A 134 -42.79 3.75 34.02
N ILE A 135 -42.42 3.87 32.75
CA ILE A 135 -41.93 2.76 31.94
C ILE A 135 -40.40 2.89 31.92
N PRO A 136 -39.65 2.03 32.62
CA PRO A 136 -38.20 2.14 32.69
C PRO A 136 -37.57 1.85 31.33
N ALA A 137 -36.70 2.74 30.86
CA ALA A 137 -35.83 2.49 29.72
C ALA A 137 -34.51 1.85 30.17
N LYS A 138 -33.86 1.11 29.27
CA LYS A 138 -32.51 0.60 29.50
C LYS A 138 -31.49 1.56 28.88
N ASP A 139 -30.45 1.88 29.64
CA ASP A 139 -29.30 2.61 29.12
C ASP A 139 -28.46 1.72 28.19
N GLY A 140 -27.84 2.33 27.18
CA GLY A 140 -26.88 1.65 26.34
C GLY A 140 -25.63 1.23 27.14
N LYS A 141 -25.06 0.08 26.79
CA LYS A 141 -23.86 -0.44 27.45
C LYS A 141 -22.59 0.24 26.92
N PRO A 142 -21.64 0.59 27.80
CA PRO A 142 -20.35 1.12 27.37
C PRO A 142 -19.46 0.01 26.77
N LEU A 143 -18.74 0.35 25.71
CA LEU A 143 -17.79 -0.53 25.06
C LEU A 143 -16.39 -0.31 25.64
N ARG A 144 -15.73 -1.37 26.11
CA ARG A 144 -14.33 -1.34 26.56
C ARG A 144 -13.46 -2.09 25.56
N VAL A 145 -12.79 -1.35 24.69
CA VAL A 145 -11.79 -1.91 23.77
C VAL A 145 -10.39 -1.63 24.33
N LYS A 146 -9.55 -2.66 24.37
CA LYS A 146 -8.15 -2.53 24.79
C LYS A 146 -7.29 -2.12 23.59
N ALA A 147 -6.49 -1.08 23.75
CA ALA A 147 -5.44 -0.79 22.79
C ALA A 147 -4.27 -1.76 22.98
N GLY A 148 -3.82 -2.39 21.90
CA GLY A 148 -2.57 -3.13 21.86
C GLY A 148 -1.36 -2.20 21.98
N LYS A 149 -0.15 -2.77 22.15
CA LYS A 149 1.09 -2.01 22.33
C LYS A 149 1.40 -1.03 21.19
N SER A 150 0.93 -1.33 19.98
CA SER A 150 1.15 -0.54 18.76
C SER A 150 0.07 0.50 18.50
N VAL A 151 -0.83 0.76 19.45
CA VAL A 151 -2.01 1.62 19.25
C VAL A 151 -2.07 2.66 20.36
N PHE A 152 -2.20 3.93 19.97
CA PHE A 152 -2.36 5.05 20.88
C PHE A 152 -3.83 5.46 20.95
N VAL A 153 -4.33 5.74 22.16
CA VAL A 153 -5.72 6.16 22.39
C VAL A 153 -5.77 7.59 22.88
N ASN A 154 -6.55 8.42 22.19
CA ASN A 154 -6.82 9.79 22.61
C ASN A 154 -8.30 10.11 22.42
N GLY A 155 -9.01 10.45 23.50
CA GLY A 155 -10.40 10.90 23.44
C GLY A 155 -11.37 9.91 22.76
N GLY A 156 -11.17 8.60 22.92
CA GLY A 156 -12.00 7.57 22.27
C GLY A 156 -11.65 7.27 20.81
N LYS A 157 -10.57 7.87 20.28
CA LYS A 157 -10.00 7.56 18.96
C LYS A 157 -8.73 6.73 19.10
N TYR A 158 -8.54 5.79 18.18
CA TYR A 158 -7.41 4.86 18.14
C TYR A 158 -6.52 5.18 16.95
N TYR A 159 -5.23 5.38 17.19
CA TYR A 159 -4.23 5.73 16.19
C TYR A 159 -3.14 4.66 16.12
N SER A 160 -2.61 4.39 14.92
CA SER A 160 -1.45 3.51 14.79
C SER A 160 -0.17 4.20 15.25
N LEU A 161 0.68 3.48 15.97
CA LEU A 161 2.05 3.93 16.29
C LEU A 161 3.09 3.45 15.27
N LEU A 162 2.74 2.51 14.39
CA LEU A 162 3.65 1.83 13.45
C LEU A 162 2.94 1.55 12.12
N ASP A 163 3.71 1.28 11.07
CA ASP A 163 3.16 0.75 9.81
C ASP A 163 2.87 -0.76 9.98
N GLY A 164 1.75 -1.25 9.42
CA GLY A 164 1.49 -2.68 9.43
C GLY A 164 0.04 -3.09 9.21
N GLN A 165 -0.24 -4.38 9.40
CA GLN A 165 -1.58 -4.96 9.29
C GLN A 165 -2.41 -4.64 10.54
N VAL A 166 -3.59 -4.06 10.34
CA VAL A 166 -4.53 -3.81 11.44
C VAL A 166 -5.33 -5.08 11.75
N SER A 167 -5.41 -5.43 13.03
CA SER A 167 -6.23 -6.52 13.56
C SER A 167 -7.27 -5.95 14.52
N PHE A 168 -8.54 -6.15 14.16
CA PHE A 168 -9.68 -5.86 15.00
C PHE A 168 -10.19 -7.16 15.62
N THR A 169 -10.09 -7.28 16.94
CA THR A 169 -10.80 -8.32 17.69
C THR A 169 -11.96 -7.69 18.47
N GLN A 170 -12.86 -8.51 19.00
CA GLN A 170 -13.99 -8.03 19.80
C GLN A 170 -13.55 -7.16 21.00
N ASN A 171 -12.33 -7.40 21.53
CA ASN A 171 -11.85 -6.78 22.75
C ASN A 171 -10.57 -5.96 22.58
N SER A 172 -9.92 -5.97 21.42
CA SER A 172 -8.68 -5.23 21.20
C SER A 172 -8.42 -4.81 19.76
N ILE A 173 -7.66 -3.72 19.62
CA ILE A 173 -7.12 -3.23 18.35
C ILE A 173 -5.60 -3.30 18.43
N SER A 174 -4.96 -3.91 17.44
CA SER A 174 -3.50 -3.98 17.34
C SER A 174 -3.04 -3.82 15.90
N VAL A 175 -1.81 -3.32 15.72
CA VAL A 175 -1.16 -3.21 14.41
C VAL A 175 0.11 -4.06 14.43
N ASN A 176 0.21 -4.97 13.47
CA ASN A 176 1.31 -5.91 13.31
C ASN A 176 2.20 -5.48 12.14
N PRO A 177 3.47 -5.14 12.37
CA PRO A 177 4.39 -4.72 11.31
C PRO A 177 4.91 -5.87 10.44
N VAL A 178 4.54 -7.11 10.78
CA VAL A 178 4.97 -8.33 10.09
C VAL A 178 3.74 -9.08 9.58
N PHE A 179 3.74 -9.40 8.30
CA PHE A 179 2.79 -10.32 7.69
C PHE A 179 3.45 -11.69 7.54
N GLU A 180 2.89 -12.71 8.20
CA GLU A 180 3.44 -14.06 8.24
C GLU A 180 2.55 -15.06 7.50
N VAL A 181 3.13 -15.79 6.55
CA VAL A 181 2.51 -16.91 5.85
C VAL A 181 3.09 -18.21 6.40
N ASN A 182 2.24 -18.98 7.08
CA ASN A 182 2.59 -20.28 7.63
C ASN A 182 2.50 -21.36 6.54
N GLY A 183 3.62 -21.61 5.87
CA GLY A 183 3.74 -22.62 4.81
C GLY A 183 4.06 -22.00 3.46
N ASP A 184 3.74 -22.75 2.40
CA ASP A 184 4.00 -22.37 1.01
C ASP A 184 2.95 -21.37 0.52
N LEU A 185 3.36 -20.50 -0.41
CA LEU A 185 2.45 -19.54 -1.04
C LEU A 185 1.49 -20.26 -2.01
N ASP A 186 0.19 -20.13 -1.77
CA ASP A 186 -0.86 -20.80 -2.51
C ASP A 186 -1.82 -19.81 -3.20
N LEU A 187 -2.75 -20.34 -4.00
CA LEU A 187 -3.76 -19.53 -4.70
C LEU A 187 -4.71 -18.79 -3.75
N LYS A 188 -4.81 -19.23 -2.49
CA LYS A 188 -5.61 -18.53 -1.47
C LYS A 188 -4.91 -17.28 -0.97
N THR A 189 -3.59 -17.31 -0.88
CA THR A 189 -2.76 -16.18 -0.44
C THR A 189 -2.38 -15.25 -1.59
N GLY A 190 -2.28 -15.77 -2.82
CA GLY A 190 -2.05 -14.95 -4.01
C GLY A 190 -0.75 -14.14 -3.98
N ASN A 191 -0.72 -13.05 -4.72
CA ASN A 191 0.39 -12.09 -4.68
C ASN A 191 0.28 -11.22 -3.42
N ILE A 192 1.41 -10.83 -2.84
CA ILE A 192 1.46 -10.07 -1.58
C ILE A 192 1.99 -8.67 -1.86
N ASN A 193 1.28 -7.65 -1.38
CA ASN A 193 1.78 -6.28 -1.31
C ASN A 193 1.52 -5.73 0.09
N PHE A 194 2.60 -5.53 0.85
CA PHE A 194 2.54 -5.16 2.26
C PHE A 194 3.52 -4.04 2.60
N VAL A 195 3.09 -3.07 3.41
CA VAL A 195 3.92 -1.92 3.79
C VAL A 195 5.02 -2.26 4.79
N GLY A 196 4.90 -3.39 5.51
CA GLY A 196 5.86 -3.84 6.50
C GLY A 196 6.68 -5.03 6.04
N ASN A 197 7.16 -5.83 7.00
CA ASN A 197 7.96 -7.02 6.74
C ASN A 197 7.07 -8.21 6.32
N VAL A 198 7.54 -9.02 5.39
CA VAL A 198 6.85 -10.25 4.95
C VAL A 198 7.69 -11.47 5.32
N VAL A 199 7.10 -12.41 6.03
CA VAL A 199 7.75 -13.67 6.45
C VAL A 199 6.99 -14.85 5.87
N ILE A 200 7.68 -15.70 5.11
CA ILE A 200 7.11 -16.91 4.49
C ILE A 200 7.88 -18.10 5.04
N ARG A 201 7.17 -18.95 5.79
CA ARG A 201 7.78 -20.13 6.43
C ARG A 201 8.01 -21.29 5.48
N GLY A 202 7.41 -21.28 4.30
CA GLY A 202 7.59 -22.28 3.27
C GLY A 202 8.21 -21.73 1.99
N ASN A 203 7.79 -22.30 0.86
CA ASN A 203 8.28 -21.99 -0.48
C ASN A 203 7.43 -20.92 -1.19
N VAL A 204 8.05 -20.24 -2.16
CA VAL A 204 7.39 -19.31 -3.09
C VAL A 204 7.45 -19.90 -4.49
N PRO A 205 6.37 -20.52 -5.00
CA PRO A 205 6.35 -21.13 -6.32
C PRO A 205 6.42 -20.12 -7.49
N ALA A 206 6.54 -20.64 -8.71
CA ALA A 206 6.67 -19.84 -9.93
C ALA A 206 5.51 -18.88 -10.21
N GLY A 207 5.89 -17.62 -10.51
CA GLY A 207 5.05 -16.53 -10.99
C GLY A 207 4.19 -15.83 -9.93
N TYR A 208 4.51 -15.98 -8.66
CA TYR A 208 4.00 -15.10 -7.62
C TYR A 208 4.83 -13.81 -7.54
N GLU A 209 4.19 -12.76 -7.05
CA GLU A 209 4.77 -11.44 -6.83
C GLU A 209 4.60 -11.05 -5.37
N ILE A 210 5.71 -10.63 -4.76
CA ILE A 210 5.80 -10.27 -3.34
C ILE A 210 6.51 -8.93 -3.25
N ILE A 211 5.77 -7.91 -2.82
CA ILE A 211 6.27 -6.56 -2.59
C ILE A 211 6.15 -6.24 -1.10
N ALA A 212 7.26 -5.84 -0.49
CA ALA A 212 7.32 -5.43 0.91
C ALA A 212 7.98 -4.05 1.04
N GLY A 213 7.34 -3.15 1.79
CA GLY A 213 7.98 -1.88 2.23
C GLY A 213 9.04 -2.08 3.32
N GLY A 214 9.13 -3.30 3.88
CA GLY A 214 10.16 -3.71 4.82
C GLY A 214 11.08 -4.80 4.25
N ASP A 215 11.48 -5.74 5.11
CA ASP A 215 12.26 -6.92 4.73
C ASP A 215 11.36 -8.06 4.21
N ILE A 216 11.89 -8.89 3.30
CA ILE A 216 11.28 -10.17 2.89
C ILE A 216 12.13 -11.32 3.43
N ILE A 217 11.52 -12.23 4.19
CA ILE A 217 12.17 -13.43 4.71
C ILE A 217 11.44 -14.65 4.19
N VAL A 218 12.12 -15.50 3.42
CA VAL A 218 11.61 -16.78 2.93
C VAL A 218 12.46 -17.91 3.52
N ALA A 219 11.85 -18.80 4.29
CA ALA A 219 12.55 -19.94 4.88
C ALA A 219 12.79 -21.07 3.87
N GLY A 220 11.90 -21.24 2.89
CA GLY A 220 12.01 -22.24 1.84
C GLY A 220 12.73 -21.76 0.58
N LEU A 221 12.31 -22.33 -0.55
CA LEU A 221 12.81 -22.04 -1.90
C LEU A 221 11.99 -20.93 -2.56
N VAL A 222 12.65 -20.17 -3.42
CA VAL A 222 12.02 -19.17 -4.29
C VAL A 222 12.19 -19.63 -5.73
N GLU A 223 11.09 -19.96 -6.40
CA GLU A 223 11.09 -20.49 -7.75
C GLU A 223 10.38 -19.50 -8.67
N GLY A 224 11.03 -19.02 -9.73
CA GLY A 224 10.42 -18.27 -10.83
C GLY A 224 9.50 -17.11 -10.44
N SER A 225 9.71 -16.48 -9.29
CA SER A 225 8.85 -15.44 -8.71
C SER A 225 9.54 -14.08 -8.66
N PHE A 226 8.73 -13.03 -8.49
CA PHE A 226 9.20 -11.65 -8.36
C PHE A 226 9.15 -11.22 -6.90
N LEU A 227 10.29 -10.87 -6.33
CA LEU A 227 10.41 -10.36 -4.97
C LEU A 227 10.98 -8.95 -5.03
N GLN A 228 10.31 -8.00 -4.38
CA GLN A 228 10.79 -6.63 -4.21
C GLN A 228 10.65 -6.21 -2.75
N ALA A 229 11.78 -5.89 -2.12
CA ALA A 229 11.83 -5.35 -0.76
C ALA A 229 12.50 -3.97 -0.78
N ASP A 230 11.95 -3.01 -0.05
CA ASP A 230 12.61 -1.70 0.12
C ASP A 230 13.85 -1.82 1.03
N ASN A 231 13.87 -2.81 1.93
CA ASN A 231 15.05 -3.17 2.72
C ASN A 231 15.64 -4.50 2.21
N ASN A 232 15.84 -5.50 3.08
CA ASN A 232 16.62 -6.71 2.77
C ASN A 232 15.74 -7.86 2.27
N VAL A 233 16.33 -8.76 1.49
CA VAL A 233 15.73 -10.04 1.11
C VAL A 233 16.59 -11.18 1.64
N LEU A 234 16.03 -12.00 2.53
CA LEU A 234 16.67 -13.19 3.09
C LEU A 234 15.93 -14.44 2.63
N VAL A 235 16.60 -15.28 1.84
CA VAL A 235 16.10 -16.60 1.44
C VAL A 235 16.98 -17.65 2.10
N THR A 236 16.47 -18.39 3.07
CA THR A 236 17.25 -19.43 3.75
C THR A 236 17.55 -20.61 2.82
N GLY A 237 16.62 -20.92 1.90
CA GLY A 237 16.83 -21.83 0.79
C GLY A 237 17.58 -21.19 -0.38
N GLY A 238 17.27 -21.63 -1.60
CA GLY A 238 17.84 -21.06 -2.82
C GLY A 238 16.82 -20.34 -3.68
N ILE A 239 17.35 -19.54 -4.61
CA ILE A 239 16.58 -18.80 -5.60
C ILE A 239 16.80 -19.44 -6.96
N SER A 240 15.76 -20.03 -7.51
CA SER A 240 15.74 -20.64 -8.84
C SER A 240 14.87 -19.80 -9.76
N GLY A 241 15.48 -18.91 -10.55
CA GLY A 241 14.71 -17.94 -11.34
C GLY A 241 14.06 -18.53 -12.59
N SER A 242 14.54 -19.66 -13.12
CA SER A 242 14.06 -20.24 -14.38
C SER A 242 13.97 -19.20 -15.53
N HIS A 243 14.89 -18.23 -15.56
CA HIS A 243 14.95 -17.07 -16.48
C HIS A 243 13.79 -16.06 -16.38
N LYS A 244 12.89 -16.18 -15.40
CA LYS A 244 11.76 -15.25 -15.18
C LYS A 244 11.75 -14.61 -13.79
N GLY A 245 12.24 -15.34 -12.79
CA GLY A 245 12.32 -14.85 -11.42
C GLY A 245 13.35 -13.73 -11.28
N SER A 246 12.95 -12.68 -10.57
CA SER A 246 13.76 -11.50 -10.31
C SER A 246 13.62 -11.11 -8.85
N VAL A 247 14.73 -10.79 -8.21
CA VAL A 247 14.77 -10.35 -6.82
C VAL A 247 15.42 -8.98 -6.77
N ILE A 248 14.71 -8.01 -6.21
CA ILE A 248 15.14 -6.62 -6.08
C ILE A 248 15.07 -6.24 -4.60
N SER A 249 16.15 -5.65 -4.10
CA SER A 249 16.29 -5.26 -2.70
C SER A 249 16.91 -3.87 -2.61
N GLY A 250 16.25 -2.94 -1.92
CA GLY A 250 16.84 -1.64 -1.56
C GLY A 250 17.93 -1.75 -0.47
N GLY A 251 18.07 -2.92 0.14
CA GLY A 251 19.15 -3.31 1.03
C GLY A 251 19.99 -4.44 0.45
N SER A 252 20.28 -5.45 1.28
CA SER A 252 21.10 -6.60 0.93
C SER A 252 20.27 -7.85 0.58
N VAL A 253 20.81 -8.71 -0.29
CA VAL A 253 20.19 -10.01 -0.62
C VAL A 253 21.06 -11.15 -0.09
N GLN A 254 20.46 -12.06 0.68
CA GLN A 254 21.11 -13.26 1.17
C GLN A 254 20.38 -14.51 0.71
N ALA A 255 21.10 -15.48 0.15
CA ALA A 255 20.55 -16.78 -0.23
C ALA A 255 21.55 -17.95 -0.08
N ALA A 256 21.05 -19.19 0.05
CA ALA A 256 21.93 -20.35 0.04
C ALA A 256 22.56 -20.58 -1.34
N TYR A 257 21.78 -20.45 -2.42
CA TYR A 257 22.28 -20.55 -3.79
C TYR A 257 21.40 -19.77 -4.77
N LEU A 258 21.96 -19.43 -5.93
CA LEU A 258 21.26 -18.84 -7.07
C LEU A 258 21.36 -19.77 -8.27
N ASN A 259 20.26 -19.96 -9.00
CA ASN A 259 20.23 -20.71 -10.25
C ASN A 259 19.34 -20.01 -11.26
N GLN A 260 19.88 -19.62 -12.42
CA GLN A 260 19.14 -18.95 -13.49
C GLN A 260 18.29 -17.77 -12.99
N ALA A 261 18.81 -17.03 -12.02
CA ALA A 261 18.13 -15.95 -11.33
C ALA A 261 18.70 -14.58 -11.71
N ASN A 262 17.86 -13.55 -11.63
CA ASN A 262 18.28 -12.15 -11.74
C ASN A 262 18.14 -11.50 -10.35
N VAL A 263 19.25 -11.06 -9.78
CA VAL A 263 19.29 -10.48 -8.43
C VAL A 263 19.90 -9.09 -8.49
N LYS A 264 19.20 -8.10 -7.93
CA LYS A 264 19.65 -6.72 -7.77
C LYS A 264 19.56 -6.30 -6.31
N ALA A 265 20.65 -5.76 -5.78
CA ALA A 265 20.74 -5.24 -4.43
C ALA A 265 21.43 -3.87 -4.42
N GLU A 266 20.86 -2.90 -3.71
CA GLU A 266 21.49 -1.59 -3.50
C GLU A 266 22.60 -1.63 -2.42
N GLN A 267 22.76 -2.75 -1.73
CA GLN A 267 23.88 -3.01 -0.81
C GLN A 267 24.63 -4.30 -1.21
N ASP A 268 24.83 -5.23 -0.27
CA ASP A 268 25.64 -6.43 -0.47
C ASP A 268 24.78 -7.61 -0.97
N VAL A 269 25.40 -8.51 -1.74
CA VAL A 269 24.81 -9.82 -2.08
C VAL A 269 25.65 -10.92 -1.45
N ILE A 270 25.01 -11.74 -0.61
CA ILE A 270 25.67 -12.76 0.22
C ILE A 270 25.14 -14.14 -0.16
N ILE A 271 25.96 -14.94 -0.84
CA ILE A 271 25.58 -16.30 -1.27
C ILE A 271 26.46 -17.35 -0.60
N GLN A 272 25.83 -18.38 -0.03
CA GLN A 272 26.54 -19.36 0.79
C GLN A 272 27.18 -20.51 -0.02
N LYS A 273 26.45 -21.10 -0.98
CA LYS A 273 26.84 -22.37 -1.63
C LYS A 273 27.21 -22.25 -3.09
N SER A 274 26.38 -21.62 -3.93
CA SER A 274 26.68 -21.53 -5.37
C SER A 274 25.86 -20.48 -6.11
N ILE A 275 26.44 -19.93 -7.17
CA ILE A 275 25.77 -19.08 -8.17
C ILE A 275 25.91 -19.76 -9.52
N LEU A 276 24.79 -20.14 -10.14
CA LEU A 276 24.74 -20.91 -11.38
C LEU A 276 23.96 -20.13 -12.44
N HIS A 277 24.58 -19.85 -13.58
CA HIS A 277 23.96 -19.20 -14.75
C HIS A 277 23.08 -17.98 -14.40
N SER A 278 23.51 -17.18 -13.43
CA SER A 278 22.70 -16.09 -12.87
C SER A 278 23.30 -14.72 -13.18
N TYR A 279 22.43 -13.71 -13.19
CA TYR A 279 22.83 -12.30 -13.25
C TYR A 279 22.71 -11.70 -11.87
N VAL A 280 23.81 -11.21 -11.31
CA VAL A 280 23.84 -10.63 -9.97
C VAL A 280 24.43 -9.23 -10.05
N GLN A 281 23.71 -8.26 -9.50
CA GLN A 281 24.13 -6.88 -9.44
C GLN A 281 24.03 -6.40 -7.99
N ALA A 282 25.14 -5.92 -7.45
CA ALA A 282 25.24 -5.33 -6.13
C ALA A 282 25.91 -3.96 -6.25
N VAL A 283 25.31 -2.91 -5.69
CA VAL A 283 26.00 -1.62 -5.55
C VAL A 283 27.12 -1.74 -4.50
N GLY A 284 26.89 -2.52 -3.45
CA GLY A 284 27.90 -2.92 -2.48
C GLY A 284 28.75 -4.11 -2.94
N ALA A 285 29.14 -4.95 -1.97
CA ALA A 285 30.03 -6.08 -2.16
C ALA A 285 29.28 -7.37 -2.52
N ILE A 286 29.90 -8.24 -3.31
CA ILE A 286 29.43 -9.62 -3.51
C ILE A 286 30.27 -10.57 -2.65
N ARG A 287 29.66 -11.16 -1.62
CA ARG A 287 30.33 -12.03 -0.65
C ARG A 287 29.89 -13.49 -0.83
N CYS A 288 30.77 -14.27 -1.41
CA CYS A 288 30.58 -15.66 -1.84
C CYS A 288 31.74 -16.55 -1.32
N ARG A 289 32.13 -16.37 -0.05
CA ARG A 289 33.35 -16.97 0.55
C ARG A 289 33.44 -18.49 0.41
N GLU A 290 32.30 -19.17 0.47
CA GLU A 290 32.22 -20.63 0.34
C GLU A 290 31.62 -21.07 -1.00
N ALA A 291 31.16 -20.11 -1.81
CA ALA A 291 30.32 -20.39 -2.96
C ALA A 291 31.12 -20.60 -4.26
N LEU A 292 30.59 -21.52 -5.08
CA LEU A 292 31.06 -21.80 -6.43
C LEU A 292 30.30 -20.92 -7.43
N VAL A 293 30.99 -20.22 -8.32
CA VAL A 293 30.35 -19.37 -9.33
C VAL A 293 30.57 -19.97 -10.72
N ILE A 294 29.50 -20.41 -11.37
CA ILE A 294 29.55 -21.10 -12.66
C ILE A 294 28.52 -20.49 -13.61
N GLY A 295 29.01 -19.73 -14.58
CA GLY A 295 28.18 -19.15 -15.64
C GLY A 295 27.38 -17.93 -15.18
N GLY A 296 27.23 -16.98 -16.09
CA GLY A 296 26.51 -15.73 -15.85
C GLY A 296 27.45 -14.55 -15.63
N LYS A 297 26.89 -13.47 -15.08
CA LYS A 297 27.56 -12.17 -14.93
C LYS A 297 27.29 -11.62 -13.53
N LEU A 298 28.37 -11.36 -12.79
CA LEU A 298 28.33 -10.76 -11.45
C LEU A 298 28.93 -9.37 -11.53
N GLN A 299 28.19 -8.37 -11.08
CA GLN A 299 28.61 -6.98 -11.06
C GLN A 299 28.52 -6.43 -9.64
N SER A 300 29.62 -5.89 -9.15
CA SER A 300 29.74 -5.28 -7.83
C SER A 300 30.29 -3.87 -7.96
N GLY A 301 29.72 -2.93 -7.21
CA GLY A 301 30.28 -1.59 -7.05
C GLY A 301 31.51 -1.56 -6.13
N SER A 302 31.71 -2.57 -5.28
CA SER A 302 32.90 -2.70 -4.43
C SER A 302 33.61 -4.05 -4.59
N ASP A 303 33.83 -4.78 -3.50
CA ASP A 303 34.62 -6.00 -3.43
C ASP A 303 33.84 -7.25 -3.85
N ILE A 304 34.52 -8.17 -4.53
CA ILE A 304 33.99 -9.50 -4.84
C ILE A 304 34.87 -10.55 -4.16
N GLU A 305 34.28 -11.32 -3.24
CA GLU A 305 34.94 -12.44 -2.58
C GLU A 305 34.30 -13.76 -3.02
N ILE A 306 35.05 -14.66 -3.67
CA ILE A 306 34.52 -15.94 -4.19
C ILE A 306 35.44 -17.10 -3.82
N LYS A 307 34.88 -18.30 -3.58
CA LYS A 307 35.70 -19.51 -3.38
C LYS A 307 36.28 -20.02 -4.70
N GLU A 308 35.43 -20.40 -5.66
CA GLU A 308 35.87 -20.93 -6.96
C GLU A 308 35.09 -20.27 -8.09
N LEU A 309 35.78 -20.01 -9.20
CA LEU A 309 35.24 -19.30 -10.35
C LEU A 309 35.38 -20.13 -11.63
N GLY A 310 34.25 -20.47 -12.24
CA GLY A 310 34.16 -21.29 -13.44
C GLY A 310 34.11 -22.79 -13.14
N ASN A 311 34.22 -23.61 -14.20
CA ASN A 311 34.21 -25.06 -14.10
C ASN A 311 35.11 -25.74 -15.14
N HIS A 312 35.29 -27.05 -15.03
CA HIS A 312 36.06 -27.87 -15.98
C HIS A 312 35.48 -27.90 -17.41
N LEU A 313 34.23 -27.50 -17.59
CA LEU A 313 33.58 -27.36 -18.90
C LEU A 313 33.82 -25.98 -19.53
N TYR A 314 34.64 -25.13 -18.90
CA TYR A 314 34.99 -23.78 -19.37
C TYR A 314 33.75 -22.92 -19.65
N THR A 315 32.76 -23.01 -18.77
CA THR A 315 31.53 -22.20 -18.87
C THR A 315 31.88 -20.72 -18.71
N LYS A 316 31.51 -19.91 -19.71
CA LYS A 316 31.77 -18.47 -19.71
C LYS A 316 31.19 -17.81 -18.47
N THR A 317 32.03 -17.17 -17.67
CA THR A 317 31.64 -16.50 -16.43
C THR A 317 32.31 -15.14 -16.36
N GLU A 318 31.54 -14.09 -16.13
CA GLU A 318 32.00 -12.69 -16.13
C GLU A 318 31.89 -12.09 -14.73
N LEU A 319 32.99 -11.51 -14.24
CA LEU A 319 33.02 -10.72 -13.01
C LEU A 319 33.35 -9.27 -13.35
N LEU A 320 32.59 -8.33 -12.80
CA LEU A 320 32.82 -6.90 -12.94
C LEU A 320 32.89 -6.29 -11.55
N ALA A 321 34.06 -5.81 -11.13
CA ALA A 321 34.24 -5.12 -9.86
C ALA A 321 34.52 -3.63 -10.06
N GLY A 322 34.12 -2.82 -9.08
CA GLY A 322 34.29 -1.36 -9.13
C GLY A 322 33.45 -0.69 -10.21
N ASN A 323 32.34 -1.32 -10.63
CA ASN A 323 31.45 -0.76 -11.64
C ASN A 323 30.02 -0.74 -11.10
N ASP A 324 29.59 0.40 -10.60
CA ASP A 324 28.20 0.64 -10.23
C ASP A 324 27.36 0.71 -11.52
N SER A 325 26.46 -0.25 -11.73
CA SER A 325 25.63 -0.27 -12.94
C SER A 325 24.75 0.95 -13.06
N ASN A 326 24.32 1.57 -11.96
CA ASN A 326 23.48 2.77 -12.01
C ASN A 326 24.29 3.94 -12.59
N VAL A 327 25.53 4.09 -12.12
CA VAL A 327 26.49 5.08 -12.63
C VAL A 327 26.87 4.78 -14.08
N HIS A 328 27.09 3.51 -14.44
CA HIS A 328 27.43 3.12 -15.81
C HIS A 328 26.27 3.33 -16.79
N ASN A 329 25.05 2.96 -16.41
CA ASN A 329 23.86 3.19 -17.24
C ASN A 329 23.59 4.69 -17.39
N ALA A 330 23.73 5.48 -16.31
CA ALA A 330 23.61 6.93 -16.36
C ALA A 330 24.66 7.56 -17.29
N GLU A 331 25.91 7.11 -17.22
CA GLU A 331 26.96 7.53 -18.16
C GLU A 331 26.60 7.17 -19.60
N GLU A 332 26.13 5.95 -19.86
CA GLU A 332 25.73 5.53 -21.21
C GLU A 332 24.58 6.38 -21.75
N ASP A 333 23.59 6.70 -20.91
CA ASP A 333 22.48 7.59 -21.26
C ASP A 333 22.96 9.01 -21.58
N LEU A 334 23.86 9.57 -20.76
CA LEU A 334 24.45 10.89 -20.98
C LEU A 334 25.33 10.93 -22.25
N LEU A 335 26.13 9.90 -22.51
CA LEU A 335 26.94 9.78 -23.73
C LEU A 335 26.06 9.68 -24.97
N ASN A 336 24.96 8.92 -24.90
CA ASN A 336 23.98 8.83 -25.96
C ASN A 336 23.26 10.17 -26.22
N GLU A 337 22.93 10.92 -25.16
CA GLU A 337 22.37 12.28 -25.31
C GLU A 337 23.40 13.25 -25.92
N SER A 338 24.66 13.17 -25.48
CA SER A 338 25.77 13.97 -26.01
C SER A 338 25.96 13.73 -27.51
N ALA A 339 25.97 12.48 -27.95
CA ALA A 339 26.10 12.10 -29.35
C ALA A 339 24.96 12.68 -30.22
N LYS A 340 23.71 12.61 -29.74
CA LYS A 340 22.53 13.18 -30.43
C LYS A 340 22.60 14.71 -30.55
N LEU A 341 23.05 15.38 -29.50
CA LEU A 341 23.27 16.83 -29.48
C LEU A 341 24.38 17.23 -30.46
N HIS A 342 25.48 16.47 -30.49
CA HIS A 342 26.59 16.69 -31.41
C HIS A 342 26.18 16.52 -32.88
N GLU A 343 25.33 15.54 -33.18
CA GLU A 343 24.76 15.34 -34.51
C GLU A 343 23.84 16.50 -34.92
N SER A 344 23.01 16.97 -33.99
CA SER A 344 22.16 18.15 -34.19
C SER A 344 22.98 19.41 -34.43
N PHE A 345 24.09 19.57 -33.70
CA PHE A 345 25.03 20.68 -33.90
C PHE A 345 25.65 20.63 -35.30
N LYS A 346 26.14 19.47 -35.75
CA LYS A 346 26.69 19.29 -37.12
C LYS A 346 25.67 19.63 -38.20
N LYS A 347 24.40 19.23 -38.04
CA LYS A 347 23.31 19.57 -38.96
C LYS A 347 23.09 21.09 -39.03
N LEU A 348 23.02 21.77 -37.88
CA LEU A 348 22.89 23.23 -37.83
C LEU A 348 24.09 23.94 -38.47
N ASP A 349 25.31 23.45 -38.23
CA ASP A 349 26.54 24.02 -38.80
C ASP A 349 26.54 23.92 -40.32
N SER A 350 26.13 22.76 -40.87
CA SER A 350 26.01 22.58 -42.32
C SER A 350 24.99 23.52 -42.97
N ILE A 351 23.91 23.87 -42.26
CA ILE A 351 22.91 24.82 -42.75
C ILE A 351 23.49 26.23 -42.70
N GLU A 352 24.20 26.60 -41.63
CA GLU A 352 24.87 27.91 -41.50
C GLU A 352 25.90 28.10 -42.63
N VAL A 353 26.72 27.08 -42.92
CA VAL A 353 27.69 27.11 -44.05
C VAL A 353 26.96 27.31 -45.39
N ARG A 354 25.91 26.54 -45.68
CA ARG A 354 25.14 26.67 -46.93
C ARG A 354 24.49 28.05 -47.09
N LEU A 355 23.90 28.58 -46.02
CA LEU A 355 23.29 29.91 -46.02
C LEU A 355 24.35 31.01 -46.22
N THR A 356 25.53 30.84 -45.64
CA THR A 356 26.65 31.78 -45.79
C THR A 356 27.24 31.74 -47.21
N GLU A 357 27.34 30.56 -47.82
CA GLU A 357 27.77 30.39 -49.21
C GLU A 357 26.77 31.01 -50.20
N MET A 358 25.46 30.78 -49.99
CA MET A 358 24.41 31.42 -50.79
C MET A 358 24.42 32.94 -50.67
N ALA A 359 24.66 33.48 -49.47
CA ALA A 359 24.77 34.93 -49.25
C ALA A 359 26.01 35.55 -49.93
N LYS A 360 27.13 34.81 -50.06
CA LYS A 360 28.32 35.26 -50.80
C LYS A 360 28.08 35.35 -52.30
N LEU A 361 27.25 34.46 -52.87
CA LEU A 361 26.89 34.46 -54.30
C LEU A 361 25.92 35.58 -54.70
N THR A 362 25.09 36.06 -53.76
CA THR A 362 24.03 37.06 -54.00
C THR A 362 24.36 38.46 -53.47
N GLY A 363 25.51 38.64 -52.83
CA GLY A 363 26.06 39.94 -52.43
C GLY A 363 25.51 40.51 -51.11
N LYS A 364 24.25 40.23 -50.73
CA LYS A 364 23.69 40.54 -49.41
C LYS A 364 22.59 39.53 -49.01
N PRO A 365 22.57 39.04 -47.74
CA PRO A 365 21.49 38.18 -47.26
C PRO A 365 20.18 38.97 -47.10
N THR A 366 19.05 38.37 -47.52
CA THR A 366 17.69 38.91 -47.35
C THR A 366 17.26 38.95 -45.88
N ASP A 367 16.27 39.77 -45.54
CA ASP A 367 15.80 39.93 -44.15
C ASP A 367 15.25 38.62 -43.54
N GLU A 368 14.60 37.77 -44.35
CA GLU A 368 14.17 36.42 -43.94
C GLU A 368 15.38 35.52 -43.60
N GLN A 369 16.44 35.56 -44.41
CA GLN A 369 17.67 34.81 -44.15
C GLN A 369 18.37 35.29 -42.87
N ARG A 370 18.36 36.60 -42.60
CA ARG A 370 18.91 37.17 -41.35
C ARG A 370 18.16 36.68 -40.12
N ILE A 371 16.82 36.61 -40.17
CA ILE A 371 16.00 36.09 -39.07
C ILE A 371 16.30 34.60 -38.83
N ILE A 372 16.47 33.81 -39.89
CA ILE A 372 16.82 32.39 -39.79
C ILE A 372 18.20 32.20 -39.17
N ILE A 373 19.21 32.98 -39.60
CA ILE A 373 20.57 32.94 -39.04
C ILE A 373 20.56 33.33 -37.55
N LEU A 374 19.81 34.36 -37.16
CA LEU A 374 19.68 34.78 -35.76
C LEU A 374 19.03 33.70 -34.90
N LYS A 375 17.92 33.09 -35.39
CA LYS A 375 17.27 31.96 -34.70
C LYS A 375 18.21 30.77 -34.58
N GLN A 376 18.95 30.43 -35.64
CA GLN A 376 19.92 29.34 -35.62
C GLN A 376 21.03 29.59 -34.60
N ARG A 377 21.60 30.80 -34.54
CA ARG A 377 22.62 31.16 -33.56
C ARG A 377 22.12 31.06 -32.13
N ALA A 378 20.88 31.49 -31.87
CA ALA A 378 20.26 31.35 -30.56
C ALA A 378 20.08 29.86 -30.18
N THR A 379 19.59 29.03 -31.10
CA THR A 379 19.48 27.58 -30.89
C THR A 379 20.84 26.93 -30.68
N LYS A 380 21.86 27.31 -31.46
CA LYS A 380 23.23 26.81 -31.36
C LYS A 380 23.85 27.13 -29.98
N ALA A 381 23.67 28.37 -29.51
CA ALA A 381 24.11 28.78 -28.18
C ALA A 381 23.37 28.01 -27.07
N HIS A 382 22.07 27.77 -27.22
CA HIS A 382 21.31 26.96 -26.28
C HIS A 382 21.80 25.49 -26.23
N LEU A 383 22.05 24.87 -27.39
CA LEU A 383 22.59 23.52 -27.46
C LEU A 383 24.03 23.44 -26.93
N GLN A 384 24.86 24.46 -27.15
CA GLN A 384 26.20 24.55 -26.56
C GLN A 384 26.15 24.60 -25.04
N ASN A 385 25.26 25.41 -24.46
CA ASN A 385 25.06 25.45 -23.01
C ASN A 385 24.54 24.11 -22.47
N LYS A 386 23.73 23.38 -23.25
CA LYS A 386 23.27 22.05 -22.85
C LYS A 386 24.42 21.03 -22.89
N LEU A 387 25.25 21.07 -23.93
CA LEU A 387 26.46 20.23 -24.04
C LEU A 387 27.48 20.52 -22.95
N SER A 388 27.67 21.79 -22.56
CA SER A 388 28.60 22.14 -21.49
C SER A 388 28.13 21.56 -20.15
N LYS A 389 26.85 21.69 -19.82
CA LYS A 389 26.26 21.07 -18.63
C LYS A 389 26.41 19.55 -18.64
N LEU A 390 26.10 18.92 -19.78
CA LEU A 390 26.22 17.46 -19.92
C LEU A 390 27.67 16.97 -19.73
N ASN A 391 28.66 17.75 -20.20
CA ASN A 391 30.07 17.44 -19.98
C ASN A 391 30.49 17.67 -18.52
N GLU A 392 29.92 18.66 -17.83
CA GLU A 392 30.12 18.85 -16.38
C GLU A 392 29.56 17.66 -15.59
N ASP A 393 28.34 17.21 -15.92
CA ASP A 393 27.69 16.04 -15.30
C ASP A 393 28.51 14.76 -15.56
N LEU A 394 29.02 14.56 -16.78
CA LEU A 394 29.91 13.44 -17.11
C LEU A 394 31.22 13.48 -16.32
N ALA A 395 31.84 14.65 -16.17
CA ALA A 395 33.07 14.80 -15.39
C ALA A 395 32.83 14.56 -13.89
N GLU A 396 31.65 14.91 -13.37
CA GLU A 396 31.26 14.61 -11.99
C GLU A 396 31.08 13.09 -11.78
N LEU A 397 30.40 12.41 -12.70
CA LEU A 397 30.27 10.95 -12.70
C LEU A 397 31.63 10.24 -12.81
N GLU A 398 32.55 10.73 -13.65
CA GLU A 398 33.91 10.18 -13.75
C GLU A 398 34.67 10.31 -12.42
N ARG A 399 34.55 11.44 -11.72
CA ARG A 399 35.14 11.60 -10.37
C ARG A 399 34.54 10.64 -9.35
N GLU A 400 33.22 10.47 -9.35
CA GLU A 400 32.55 9.51 -8.44
C GLU A 400 33.03 8.07 -8.68
N LYS A 401 33.32 7.71 -9.94
CA LYS A 401 33.90 6.40 -10.28
C LYS A 401 35.34 6.25 -9.80
N GLU A 402 36.16 7.29 -9.93
CA GLU A 402 37.55 7.27 -9.46
C GLU A 402 37.63 7.12 -7.93
N GLU A 403 36.72 7.76 -7.18
CA GLU A 403 36.64 7.61 -5.72
C GLU A 403 36.23 6.19 -5.29
N LYS A 404 35.41 5.51 -6.10
CA LYS A 404 34.95 4.13 -5.87
C LYS A 404 35.94 3.05 -6.37
N MET A 405 37.09 3.44 -6.93
CA MET A 405 38.01 2.55 -7.64
C MET A 405 38.87 1.64 -6.75
N ASN A 406 38.61 1.60 -5.43
CA ASN A 406 39.28 0.72 -4.46
C ASN A 406 38.75 -0.73 -4.44
N ALA A 407 37.99 -1.13 -5.45
CA ALA A 407 37.42 -2.48 -5.53
C ALA A 407 38.51 -3.56 -5.67
N SER A 408 38.34 -4.66 -4.95
CA SER A 408 39.21 -5.83 -5.01
C SER A 408 38.42 -7.11 -5.32
N ILE A 409 39.03 -8.02 -6.07
CA ILE A 409 38.48 -9.35 -6.33
C ILE A 409 39.38 -10.38 -5.65
N LEU A 410 38.82 -11.08 -4.68
CA LEU A 410 39.49 -12.09 -3.88
C LEU A 410 38.93 -13.48 -4.24
N ILE A 411 39.78 -14.33 -4.80
CA ILE A 411 39.41 -15.71 -5.13
C ILE A 411 40.28 -16.68 -4.33
N TYR A 412 39.66 -17.38 -3.38
CA TYR A 412 40.37 -18.22 -2.42
C TYR A 412 40.85 -19.56 -3.01
N GLY A 413 40.06 -20.14 -3.92
CA GLY A 413 40.25 -21.46 -4.51
C GLY A 413 40.79 -21.41 -5.93
N GLN A 414 40.07 -22.01 -6.88
CA GLN A 414 40.54 -22.12 -8.27
C GLN A 414 39.74 -21.23 -9.22
N ILE A 415 40.42 -20.75 -10.26
CA ILE A 415 39.80 -20.06 -11.39
C ILE A 415 40.01 -20.93 -12.63
N TYR A 416 38.91 -21.26 -13.31
CA TYR A 416 38.92 -22.06 -14.52
C TYR A 416 38.99 -21.21 -15.79
N PRO A 417 39.51 -21.74 -16.92
CA PRO A 417 39.53 -21.06 -18.20
C PRO A 417 38.15 -20.56 -18.67
N ASN A 418 38.16 -19.57 -19.56
CA ASN A 418 36.97 -18.88 -20.10
C ASN A 418 36.20 -18.05 -19.05
N THR A 419 36.88 -17.69 -17.97
CA THR A 419 36.42 -16.65 -17.04
C THR A 419 36.98 -15.30 -17.45
N VAL A 420 36.15 -14.27 -17.40
CA VAL A 420 36.54 -12.89 -17.73
C VAL A 420 36.37 -12.03 -16.50
N ILE A 421 37.45 -11.35 -16.12
CA ILE A 421 37.47 -10.43 -15.00
C ILE A 421 37.58 -9.02 -15.56
N HIS A 422 36.67 -8.15 -15.18
CA HIS A 422 36.63 -6.76 -15.55
C HIS A 422 36.83 -5.86 -14.32
N PHE A 423 37.66 -4.84 -14.49
CA PHE A 423 37.82 -3.73 -13.56
C PHE A 423 37.65 -2.44 -14.37
N GLY A 424 36.52 -1.77 -14.20
CA GLY A 424 36.17 -0.60 -15.01
C GLY A 424 36.31 -0.88 -16.51
N LYS A 425 37.21 -0.13 -17.18
CA LYS A 425 37.47 -0.25 -18.64
C LYS A 425 38.40 -1.41 -19.01
N TYR A 426 39.05 -2.05 -18.04
CA TYR A 426 40.03 -3.11 -18.28
C TYR A 426 39.37 -4.49 -18.15
N SER A 427 39.79 -5.43 -19.00
CA SER A 427 39.34 -6.81 -18.93
C SER A 427 40.51 -7.78 -19.09
N LYS A 428 40.43 -8.90 -18.37
CA LYS A 428 41.39 -10.00 -18.44
C LYS A 428 40.65 -11.32 -18.56
N VAL A 429 40.94 -12.04 -19.64
CA VAL A 429 40.43 -13.40 -19.86
C VAL A 429 41.43 -14.40 -19.28
N ILE A 430 40.94 -15.33 -18.48
CA ILE A 430 41.74 -16.41 -17.93
C ILE A 430 41.75 -17.57 -18.94
N GLN A 431 42.95 -17.94 -19.41
CA GLN A 431 43.14 -19.00 -20.42
C GLN A 431 43.55 -20.34 -19.81
N GLN A 432 44.08 -20.35 -18.59
CA GLN A 432 44.57 -21.55 -17.91
C GLN A 432 44.09 -21.56 -16.46
N THR A 433 43.93 -22.75 -15.89
CA THR A 433 43.53 -22.88 -14.49
C THR A 433 44.60 -22.31 -13.58
N VAL A 434 44.18 -21.41 -12.69
CA VAL A 434 45.05 -20.74 -11.72
C VAL A 434 44.48 -20.87 -10.32
N LYS A 435 45.34 -20.93 -9.31
CA LYS A 435 44.94 -21.10 -7.90
C LYS A 435 45.21 -19.83 -7.10
N SER A 436 44.27 -19.50 -6.22
CA SER A 436 44.34 -18.51 -5.14
C SER A 436 44.95 -17.18 -5.60
N LEU A 437 44.10 -16.31 -6.15
CA LEU A 437 44.51 -15.03 -6.73
C LEU A 437 43.74 -13.90 -6.07
N LYS A 438 44.48 -12.83 -5.77
CA LYS A 438 43.92 -11.52 -5.44
C LYS A 438 44.17 -10.60 -6.63
N PHE A 439 43.09 -10.04 -7.17
CA PHE A 439 43.15 -8.95 -8.13
C PHE A 439 42.80 -7.66 -7.40
N HIS A 440 43.57 -6.61 -7.65
CA HIS A 440 43.27 -5.27 -7.20
C HIS A 440 43.54 -4.32 -8.35
N PHE A 441 42.79 -3.23 -8.38
CA PHE A 441 43.15 -2.09 -9.22
C PHE A 441 44.43 -1.46 -8.66
N LEU A 442 45.35 -1.01 -9.54
CA LEU A 442 46.63 -0.39 -9.18
C LEU A 442 46.67 1.05 -9.66
#